data_AF-A0AAT9LCI6-F1
#
_entry.id   AF-A0AAT9LCI6-F1
#
_cell.length_a   1.000
_cell.length_b   1.000
_cell.length_c   1.000
_cell.angle_alpha   90.00
_cell.angle_beta   90.00
_cell.angle_gamma   90.00
#
_symmetry.space_group_name_H-M   'P 1'
#
loop_
_entity.id
_entity.type
_entity.pdbx_description
1 polymer ?
#
loop_
_entity_poly.entity_id
_entity_poly.type
_entity_poly.pdbx_seq_one_letter_code
_entity_poly.pdbx_strand_id
1 'polypeptide(L)'
;MRIDRLSLSLPGMEVSRLLRSIPLPQGVTLLDSSLSDNSLEITVRSSEYLGLPVRLRVEVLTYSGHRVNLKVTPPLKLTLRQIFAPLFDNTSVTTYATHSLVAIDLVSMSQGKISSVNIERITVTRQAISVDVTGLDLDMTWQKLIGK
;
A
#
# COMPACT_ATOMS: atom_id res chain seq x y z
N MET A 1 -4.09 20.89 12.39
CA MET A 1 -3.15 21.62 11.49
C MET A 1 -3.53 21.29 10.06
N ARG A 2 -3.46 22.24 9.13
CA ARG A 2 -3.82 22.02 7.73
C ARG A 2 -2.63 22.24 6.82
N ILE A 3 -2.41 21.29 5.90
CA ILE A 3 -1.43 21.40 4.82
C ILE A 3 -2.21 21.39 3.51
N ASP A 4 -2.12 22.48 2.75
CA ASP A 4 -2.91 22.63 1.52
C ASP A 4 -2.48 21.66 0.43
N ARG A 5 -1.17 21.41 0.30
CA ARG A 5 -0.60 20.48 -0.67
C ARG A 5 0.66 19.81 -0.12
N LEU A 6 0.79 18.51 -0.34
CA LEU A 6 1.97 17.73 -0.01
C LEU A 6 2.26 16.75 -1.15
N SER A 7 3.50 16.72 -1.61
CA SER A 7 4.00 15.75 -2.58
C SER A 7 5.02 14.85 -1.90
N LEU A 8 4.74 13.55 -1.89
CA LEU A 8 5.61 12.53 -1.33
C LEU A 8 6.12 11.65 -2.45
N SER A 9 7.43 11.37 -2.45
CA SER A 9 8.02 10.42 -3.39
C SER A 9 8.92 9.45 -2.63
N LEU A 10 8.68 8.17 -2.85
CA LEU A 10 9.43 7.09 -2.24
C LEU A 10 10.23 6.36 -3.34
N PRO A 11 11.56 6.41 -3.30
CA PRO A 11 12.41 5.68 -4.25
C PRO A 11 12.15 4.18 -4.19
N GLY A 12 12.31 3.48 -5.30
CA GLY A 12 12.07 2.03 -5.40
C GLY A 12 12.91 1.21 -4.41
N MET A 13 14.14 1.65 -4.11
CA MET A 13 14.94 1.04 -3.06
C MET A 13 14.29 1.13 -1.68
N GLU A 14 13.70 2.28 -1.34
CA GLU A 14 13.01 2.48 -0.08
C GLU A 14 11.68 1.72 -0.04
N VAL A 15 10.95 1.66 -1.16
CA VAL A 15 9.77 0.78 -1.28
C VAL A 15 10.14 -0.67 -0.97
N SER A 16 11.21 -1.19 -1.57
CA SER A 16 11.69 -2.55 -1.31
C SER A 16 12.13 -2.77 0.14
N ARG A 17 12.77 -1.77 0.77
CA ARG A 17 13.13 -1.83 2.20
C ARG A 17 11.89 -1.85 3.09
N LEU A 18 10.90 -0.99 2.83
CA LEU A 18 9.65 -0.97 3.56
C LEU A 18 8.90 -2.29 3.44
N LEU A 19 8.78 -2.85 2.24
CA LEU A 19 8.12 -4.14 2.02
C LEU A 19 8.79 -5.28 2.82
N ARG A 20 10.13 -5.28 2.92
CA ARG A 20 10.88 -6.25 3.72
C ARG A 20 10.74 -6.03 5.24
N SER A 21 10.38 -4.81 5.66
CA SER A 21 10.16 -4.48 7.08
C SER A 21 8.76 -4.84 7.58
N ILE A 22 7.80 -5.07 6.68
CA ILE A 22 6.44 -5.43 7.04
C ILE A 22 6.41 -6.87 7.57
N PRO A 23 5.83 -7.13 8.76
CA PRO A 23 5.68 -8.49 9.25
C PRO A 23 4.76 -9.27 8.31
N LEU A 24 5.33 -10.28 7.65
CA LEU A 24 4.58 -11.16 6.76
C LEU A 24 3.95 -12.32 7.56
N PRO A 25 2.80 -12.86 7.10
CA PRO A 25 2.17 -14.03 7.71
C PRO A 25 3.11 -15.24 7.73
N GLN A 26 2.87 -16.15 8.67
CA GLN A 26 3.60 -17.42 8.71
C GLN A 26 3.45 -18.16 7.38
N GLY A 27 4.57 -18.72 6.89
CA GLY A 27 4.61 -19.45 5.62
C GLY A 27 4.72 -18.56 4.38
N VAL A 28 4.77 -17.22 4.53
CA VAL A 28 4.98 -16.28 3.42
C VAL A 28 6.36 -15.65 3.51
N THR A 29 7.10 -15.64 2.40
CA THR A 29 8.41 -14.99 2.30
C THR A 29 8.47 -14.10 1.08
N LEU A 30 8.82 -12.84 1.28
CA LEU A 30 9.15 -11.93 0.20
C LEU A 30 10.53 -12.29 -0.37
N LEU A 31 10.56 -12.73 -1.62
CA LEU A 31 11.81 -13.05 -2.32
C LEU A 31 12.38 -11.81 -2.98
N ASP A 32 11.52 -11.08 -3.71
CA ASP A 32 11.93 -9.93 -4.50
C ASP A 32 10.80 -8.90 -4.66
N SER A 33 11.17 -7.65 -4.93
CA SER A 33 10.24 -6.57 -5.24
C SER A 33 10.87 -5.59 -6.23
N SER A 34 10.11 -5.24 -7.27
CA SER A 34 10.56 -4.32 -8.31
C SER A 34 9.44 -3.38 -8.71
N LEU A 35 9.77 -2.12 -8.96
CA LEU A 35 8.83 -1.19 -9.57
C LEU A 35 8.88 -1.30 -11.09
N SER A 36 7.72 -1.15 -11.71
CA SER A 36 7.52 -1.09 -13.14
C SER A 36 6.65 0.12 -13.47
N ASP A 37 6.47 0.40 -14.76
CA ASP A 37 5.59 1.49 -15.19
C ASP A 37 4.14 1.14 -14.80
N ASN A 38 3.58 1.92 -13.87
CA ASN A 38 2.25 1.78 -13.28
C ASN A 38 2.01 0.58 -12.35
N SER A 39 3.03 -0.21 -11.99
CA SER A 39 2.81 -1.33 -11.09
C SER A 39 4.00 -1.67 -10.20
N LEU A 40 3.71 -2.23 -9.03
CA LEU A 40 4.66 -2.86 -8.13
C LEU A 40 4.59 -4.37 -8.32
N GLU A 41 5.70 -4.98 -8.72
CA GLU A 41 5.80 -6.43 -8.85
C GLU A 41 6.50 -7.00 -7.62
N ILE A 42 5.89 -8.01 -7.01
CA ILE A 42 6.32 -8.63 -5.76
C ILE A 42 6.41 -10.12 -6.00
N THR A 43 7.58 -10.72 -5.77
CA THR A 43 7.73 -12.17 -5.83
C THR A 43 7.67 -12.72 -4.41
N VAL A 44 6.64 -13.52 -4.12
CA VAL A 44 6.45 -14.16 -2.82
C VAL A 44 6.57 -15.66 -2.96
N ARG A 45 7.07 -16.31 -1.92
CA ARG A 45 6.95 -17.76 -1.71
C ARG A 45 5.92 -17.98 -0.63
N SER A 46 4.94 -18.84 -0.87
CA SER A 46 3.95 -19.22 0.14
C SER A 46 3.72 -20.73 0.16
N SER A 47 3.46 -21.27 1.34
CA SER A 47 3.02 -22.66 1.51
C SER A 47 1.72 -22.96 0.76
N GLU A 48 0.86 -21.96 0.53
CA GLU A 48 -0.36 -22.09 -0.28
C GLU A 48 -0.08 -22.45 -1.74
N TYR A 49 1.11 -22.11 -2.25
CA TYR A 49 1.55 -22.42 -3.62
C TYR A 49 2.59 -23.55 -3.64
N LEU A 50 2.51 -24.48 -2.69
CA LEU A 50 3.46 -25.60 -2.58
C LEU A 50 4.92 -25.14 -2.48
N GLY A 51 5.16 -23.94 -1.93
CA GLY A 51 6.49 -23.35 -1.83
C GLY A 51 7.06 -22.82 -3.15
N LEU A 52 6.25 -22.76 -4.22
CA LEU A 52 6.67 -22.17 -5.49
C LEU A 52 6.70 -20.63 -5.39
N PRO A 53 7.67 -19.97 -6.05
CA PRO A 53 7.68 -18.52 -6.17
C PRO A 53 6.53 -18.07 -7.08
N VAL A 54 5.73 -17.14 -6.59
CA VAL A 54 4.63 -16.52 -7.33
C VAL A 54 4.91 -15.04 -7.48
N ARG A 55 4.84 -14.55 -8.72
CA ARG A 55 4.96 -13.13 -9.04
C ARG A 55 3.59 -12.48 -8.99
N LEU A 56 3.43 -11.54 -8.06
CA LEU A 56 2.25 -10.71 -7.90
C LEU A 56 2.50 -9.36 -8.56
N ARG A 57 1.51 -8.86 -9.27
CA ARG A 57 1.46 -7.50 -9.79
C ARG A 57 0.41 -6.71 -9.01
N VAL A 58 0.82 -5.59 -8.43
CA VAL A 58 -0.03 -4.64 -7.71
C VAL A 58 -0.12 -3.36 -8.52
N GLU A 59 -1.33 -3.04 -8.98
CA GLU A 59 -1.63 -1.90 -9.84
C GLU A 59 -2.56 -0.94 -9.10
N VAL A 60 -2.34 0.36 -9.23
CA VAL A 60 -3.32 1.35 -8.78
C VAL A 60 -4.46 1.36 -9.80
N LEU A 61 -5.65 0.93 -9.38
CA LEU A 61 -6.82 0.88 -10.26
C LEU A 61 -7.52 2.24 -10.29
N THR A 62 -7.88 2.75 -9.11
CA THR A 62 -8.51 4.07 -8.94
C THR A 62 -8.15 4.65 -7.58
N TYR A 63 -8.31 5.95 -7.42
CA TYR A 63 -8.25 6.63 -6.14
C TYR A 63 -9.31 7.74 -6.11
N SER A 64 -9.87 8.03 -4.93
CA SER A 64 -10.87 9.08 -4.74
C SER A 64 -10.88 9.53 -3.29
N GLY A 65 -10.73 10.84 -3.05
CA GLY A 65 -10.58 11.37 -1.70
C GLY A 65 -9.37 10.75 -1.02
N HIS A 66 -9.60 10.10 0.12
CA HIS A 66 -8.58 9.40 0.90
C HIS A 66 -8.45 7.90 0.57
N ARG A 67 -9.21 7.39 -0.40
CA ARG A 67 -9.26 5.95 -0.73
C ARG A 67 -8.46 5.62 -1.97
N VAL A 68 -7.74 4.51 -1.91
CA VAL A 68 -6.98 3.93 -3.02
C VAL A 68 -7.45 2.50 -3.26
N ASN A 69 -7.85 2.20 -4.49
CA ASN A 69 -8.19 0.85 -4.91
C ASN A 69 -7.02 0.26 -5.69
N LEU A 70 -6.51 -0.86 -5.20
CA LEU A 70 -5.42 -1.61 -5.80
C LEU A 70 -5.96 -2.88 -6.43
N LYS A 71 -5.39 -3.27 -7.57
CA LYS A 71 -5.63 -4.55 -8.22
C LYS A 71 -4.39 -5.42 -8.05
N VAL A 72 -4.58 -6.64 -7.55
CA VAL A 72 -3.53 -7.63 -7.31
C VAL A 72 -3.75 -8.85 -8.20
N THR A 73 -2.74 -9.23 -8.99
CA THR A 73 -2.81 -10.36 -9.93
C THR A 73 -1.58 -11.26 -9.78
N PRO A 74 -1.68 -12.61 -9.72
CA PRO A 74 -2.90 -13.42 -9.63
C PRO A 74 -3.69 -13.23 -8.31
N PRO A 75 -4.93 -13.74 -8.20
CA PRO A 75 -5.70 -13.62 -6.98
C PRO A 75 -5.11 -14.48 -5.86
N LEU A 76 -5.02 -13.90 -4.67
CA LEU A 76 -4.53 -14.54 -3.46
C LEU A 76 -5.66 -14.58 -2.44
N LYS A 77 -6.40 -15.70 -2.40
CA LYS A 77 -7.67 -15.80 -1.67
C LYS A 77 -7.55 -15.72 -0.15
N LEU A 78 -6.48 -16.22 0.45
CA LEU A 78 -6.33 -16.33 1.91
C LEU A 78 -5.21 -15.43 2.45
N THR A 79 -4.15 -15.23 1.66
CA THR A 79 -2.96 -14.52 2.13
C THR A 79 -3.08 -13.00 2.08
N LEU A 80 -3.84 -12.37 1.16
CA LEU A 80 -3.92 -10.89 1.15
C LEU A 80 -4.58 -10.35 2.42
N ARG A 81 -5.57 -11.08 2.95
CA ARG A 81 -6.16 -10.78 4.26
C ARG A 81 -5.16 -10.83 5.42
N GLN A 82 -4.13 -11.65 5.28
CA GLN A 82 -3.11 -11.81 6.29
C GLN A 82 -1.91 -10.87 6.05
N ILE A 83 -1.53 -10.63 4.80
CA ILE A 83 -0.42 -9.74 4.41
C ILE A 83 -0.77 -8.30 4.74
N PHE A 84 -1.98 -7.89 4.39
CA PHE A 84 -2.43 -6.57 4.81
C PHE A 84 -2.99 -6.59 6.23
N ALA A 85 -2.97 -7.72 7.00
CA ALA A 85 -3.51 -7.85 8.39
C ALA A 85 -3.24 -6.60 9.27
N PRO A 86 -2.02 -6.05 9.25
CA PRO A 86 -1.69 -4.86 10.04
C PRO A 86 -2.44 -3.58 9.60
N LEU A 87 -3.04 -3.60 8.41
CA LEU A 87 -3.81 -2.53 7.78
C LEU A 87 -5.33 -2.81 7.78
N PHE A 88 -5.79 -3.95 8.34
CA PHE A 88 -7.16 -4.47 8.08
C PHE A 88 -8.32 -3.84 8.79
N ASP A 89 -8.13 -3.06 9.86
CA ASP A 89 -9.29 -2.48 10.54
C ASP A 89 -10.19 -1.69 9.56
N ASN A 90 -9.63 -1.22 8.43
CA ASN A 90 -10.37 -0.50 7.40
C ASN A 90 -10.03 -0.89 5.94
N THR A 91 -9.43 -2.07 5.71
CA THR A 91 -9.08 -2.53 4.34
C THR A 91 -10.11 -3.54 3.83
N SER A 92 -10.79 -3.23 2.73
CA SER A 92 -11.73 -4.17 2.09
C SER A 92 -11.03 -4.96 0.98
N VAL A 93 -11.20 -6.29 0.97
CA VAL A 93 -10.62 -7.18 -0.06
C VAL A 93 -11.72 -7.99 -0.72
N THR A 94 -11.80 -7.88 -2.06
CA THR A 94 -12.72 -8.63 -2.92
C THR A 94 -11.91 -9.45 -3.92
N THR A 95 -12.10 -10.76 -3.97
CA THR A 95 -11.34 -11.65 -4.86
C THR A 95 -12.20 -12.15 -6.01
N TYR A 96 -11.72 -11.97 -7.25
CA TYR A 96 -12.26 -12.50 -8.49
C TYR A 96 -11.41 -13.68 -8.99
N ALA A 97 -11.88 -14.34 -10.06
CA ALA A 97 -11.19 -15.49 -10.65
C ALA A 97 -9.78 -15.16 -11.18
N THR A 98 -9.55 -13.92 -11.63
CA THR A 98 -8.29 -13.49 -12.27
C THR A 98 -7.49 -12.46 -11.47
N HIS A 99 -8.08 -11.82 -10.47
CA HIS A 99 -7.43 -10.76 -9.69
C HIS A 99 -8.14 -10.56 -8.35
N SER A 100 -7.49 -9.86 -7.42
CA SER A 100 -8.10 -9.35 -6.19
C SER A 100 -8.09 -7.83 -6.19
N LEU A 101 -9.16 -7.21 -5.68
CA LEU A 101 -9.24 -5.79 -5.40
C LEU A 101 -9.02 -5.54 -3.92
N VAL A 102 -8.18 -4.57 -3.60
CA VAL A 102 -7.85 -4.15 -2.24
C VAL A 102 -8.13 -2.66 -2.13
N ALA A 103 -9.10 -2.29 -1.31
CA ALA A 103 -9.43 -0.89 -1.04
C ALA A 103 -8.76 -0.46 0.27
N ILE A 104 -7.92 0.56 0.18
CA ILE A 104 -7.14 1.12 1.29
C ILE A 104 -7.66 2.52 1.58
N ASP A 105 -7.87 2.82 2.86
CA ASP A 105 -8.33 4.11 3.34
C ASP A 105 -7.22 4.79 4.17
N LEU A 106 -6.62 5.87 3.63
CA LEU A 106 -5.46 6.51 4.23
C LEU A 106 -5.76 7.20 5.57
N VAL A 107 -6.96 7.80 5.70
CA VAL A 107 -7.41 8.42 6.95
C VAL A 107 -7.51 7.37 8.03
N SER A 108 -8.14 6.25 7.70
CA SER A 108 -8.32 5.14 8.60
C SER A 108 -7.00 4.46 8.99
N MET A 109 -6.08 4.28 8.04
CA MET A 109 -4.72 3.76 8.29
C MET A 109 -3.90 4.67 9.20
N SER A 110 -4.20 5.97 9.25
CA SER A 110 -3.46 6.91 10.07
C SER A 110 -3.69 6.74 11.57
N GLN A 111 -4.67 5.92 11.97
CA GLN A 111 -5.07 5.69 13.37
C GLN A 111 -5.39 7.01 14.12
N GLY A 112 -6.10 7.91 13.44
CA GLY A 112 -6.52 9.21 13.99
C GLY A 112 -5.50 10.34 13.85
N LYS A 113 -4.36 10.14 13.18
CA LYS A 113 -3.36 11.21 12.94
C LYS A 113 -3.76 12.15 11.81
N ILE A 114 -4.47 11.61 10.81
CA ILE A 114 -4.98 12.33 9.66
C ILE A 114 -6.50 12.32 9.78
N SER A 115 -7.12 13.49 9.82
CA SER A 115 -8.59 13.64 9.85
C SER A 115 -9.17 13.78 8.44
N SER A 116 -8.42 14.35 7.51
CA SER A 116 -8.81 14.45 6.10
C SER A 116 -7.58 14.49 5.20
N VAL A 117 -7.69 13.90 4.00
CA VAL A 117 -6.69 14.01 2.93
C VAL A 117 -7.38 13.71 1.60
N ASN A 118 -7.00 14.42 0.54
CA ASN A 118 -7.46 14.15 -0.82
C ASN A 118 -6.28 13.80 -1.71
N ILE A 119 -6.36 12.67 -2.40
CA ILE A 119 -5.33 12.21 -3.32
C ILE A 119 -5.62 12.81 -4.69
N GLU A 120 -4.73 13.68 -5.17
CA GLU A 120 -4.82 14.25 -6.52
C GLU A 120 -4.21 13.32 -7.56
N ARG A 121 -3.07 12.72 -7.21
CA ARG A 121 -2.30 11.92 -8.15
C ARG A 121 -1.50 10.84 -7.45
N ILE A 122 -1.52 9.64 -8.01
CA ILE A 122 -0.56 8.57 -7.69
C ILE A 122 0.19 8.25 -8.98
N THR A 123 1.51 8.16 -8.91
CA THR A 123 2.36 7.79 -10.04
C THR A 123 3.32 6.70 -9.60
N VAL A 124 3.35 5.60 -10.34
CA VAL A 124 4.28 4.50 -10.11
C VAL A 124 5.17 4.41 -11.34
N THR A 125 6.47 4.65 -11.15
CA THR A 125 7.49 4.47 -12.18
C THR A 125 8.47 3.41 -11.73
N ARG A 126 9.34 2.97 -12.64
CA ARG A 126 10.47 2.08 -12.30
C ARG A 126 11.38 2.62 -11.19
N GLN A 127 11.36 3.93 -10.95
CA GLN A 127 12.29 4.61 -10.04
C GLN A 127 11.64 4.94 -8.69
N ALA A 128 10.35 5.25 -8.67
CA ALA A 128 9.68 5.71 -7.46
C ALA A 128 8.16 5.50 -7.49
N ILE A 129 7.57 5.48 -6.29
CA ILE A 129 6.14 5.70 -6.08
C ILE A 129 5.98 7.13 -5.57
N SER A 130 5.20 7.94 -6.27
CA SER A 130 4.89 9.32 -5.89
C SER A 130 3.40 9.50 -5.65
N VAL A 131 3.05 10.27 -4.63
CA VAL A 131 1.68 10.61 -4.28
C VAL A 131 1.60 12.12 -4.02
N ASP A 132 0.68 12.78 -4.73
CA ASP A 132 0.31 14.16 -4.48
C ASP A 132 -1.02 14.18 -3.74
N VAL A 133 -1.04 14.87 -2.60
CA VAL A 133 -2.24 15.05 -1.78
C VAL A 133 -2.51 16.52 -1.52
N THR A 134 -3.79 16.85 -1.33
CA THR A 134 -4.27 18.17 -0.94
C THR A 134 -5.25 18.08 0.22
N GLY A 135 -5.43 19.21 0.91
CA GLY A 135 -6.33 19.31 2.06
C GLY A 135 -6.01 18.28 3.14
N LEU A 136 -4.73 18.13 3.47
CA LEU A 136 -4.28 17.24 4.52
C LEU A 136 -4.51 17.92 5.87
N ASP A 137 -5.55 17.49 6.58
CA ASP A 137 -5.81 17.89 7.96
C ASP A 137 -5.22 16.87 8.93
N LEU A 138 -4.37 17.35 9.82
CA LEU A 138 -3.68 16.56 10.82
C LEU A 138 -4.24 16.87 12.20
N ASP A 139 -4.63 15.82 12.93
CA ASP A 139 -5.04 15.88 14.33
C ASP A 139 -3.84 15.60 15.26
N MET A 140 -2.75 16.30 14.97
CA MET A 140 -1.52 16.29 15.75
C MET A 140 -1.02 17.72 15.95
N THR A 141 -0.60 18.04 17.17
CA THR A 141 0.16 19.27 17.46
C THR A 141 1.60 19.12 16.98
N TRP A 142 2.20 20.23 16.49
CA TRP A 142 3.58 20.28 15.99
C TRP A 142 4.61 19.58 16.90
N GLN A 143 4.45 19.70 18.22
CA GLN A 143 5.31 19.08 19.23
C GLN A 143 5.37 17.54 19.08
N LYS A 144 4.25 16.89 18.81
CA LYS A 144 4.18 15.44 18.57
C LYS A 144 4.82 15.00 17.25
N LEU A 145 4.92 15.89 16.26
CA LEU A 145 5.53 15.59 14.96
C LEU A 145 7.06 15.68 14.98
N ILE A 146 7.62 16.57 15.81
CA ILE A 146 9.07 16.76 15.96
C ILE A 146 9.68 15.92 17.09
N GLY A 147 8.89 15.06 17.74
CA GLY A 147 9.36 14.16 18.80
C GLY A 147 9.89 14.87 20.05
N LYS A 148 9.35 16.06 20.38
CA LYS A 148 9.65 16.77 21.63
C LYS A 148 8.48 16.71 22.60
#